data_AF-A0A7J4ZX34-F1
#
_entry.id   AF-A0A7J4ZX34-F1
#
_cell.length_a   1.000
_cell.length_b   1.000
_cell.length_c   1.000
_cell.angle_alpha   90.00
_cell.angle_beta   90.00
_cell.angle_gamma   90.00
#
_symmetry.space_group_name_H-M   'P 1'
#
loop_
_entity.id
_entity.type
_entity.pdbx_description
1 polymer ?
#
loop_
_entity_poly.entity_id
_entity_poly.type
_entity_poly.pdbx_seq_one_letter_code
_entity_poly.pdbx_strand_id
1 'polypeptide(L)'
;MISRVHRRGCRVGGLLRYLYGPGKQEEHVDPRLVAAWDGAGELADLEPEITASGKRDFRRLTALLEEPVRAGKRPPAKPVWHCSMRLAPEDRDRVLTDGTWGRMAREMLTDAGLATEADDPGLRWVVVRHNDDHVHIVAPLVREDGRTNWARNDYPRCVKATYNVARRYGLRRQVPPADRTADRRPHPVEVSKARRMGWSDTPRDELRRRVRTAVAAAGSELEFLDRLAEAGVLIRVRRSTVNADEVTGYAVALPGAGTGDGQPVWFSGGRLAPDLTLPKLRRRWGDPLPAAGLPSGGRVTARAQALRDAAGVTQAAAGEIRRSAREDPATAQAAATAAADVLTSLAYAREGSLRGPLHRAAEVFDRAARDMYARTAHTTSRSYELRAMSRLVALMGRIAGDEDSVAAMALVLDMARLADALEYLR
;
A
#
# COMPACT_ATOMS: atom_id res chain seq x y z
N MET A 1 0.67 15.97 -1.61
CA MET A 1 2.10 15.79 -2.03
C MET A 1 2.48 14.30 -2.03
N ILE A 2 3.36 13.86 -2.94
CA ILE A 2 3.87 12.48 -3.03
C ILE A 2 5.38 12.49 -3.18
N SER A 3 6.11 11.73 -2.34
CA SER A 3 7.56 11.54 -2.45
C SER A 3 7.91 10.12 -2.90
N ARG A 4 8.98 9.98 -3.66
CA ARG A 4 9.57 8.68 -4.03
C ARG A 4 11.08 8.72 -3.86
N VAL A 5 11.57 7.91 -2.93
CA VAL A 5 13.01 7.62 -2.79
C VAL A 5 13.43 6.64 -3.88
N HIS A 6 14.48 6.98 -4.62
CA HIS A 6 15.03 6.16 -5.70
C HIS A 6 16.17 5.27 -5.22
N ARG A 7 16.57 4.30 -6.04
CA ARG A 7 17.73 3.44 -5.73
C ARG A 7 19.00 4.31 -5.64
N ARG A 8 19.87 4.00 -4.68
CA ARG A 8 21.14 4.73 -4.48
C ARG A 8 22.00 4.66 -5.75
N GLY A 9 22.58 5.81 -6.10
CA GLY A 9 23.45 5.97 -7.26
C GLY A 9 24.94 6.02 -6.89
N CYS A 10 25.79 5.81 -7.89
CA CYS A 10 27.26 5.85 -7.73
C CYS A 10 27.90 7.18 -8.18
N ARG A 11 27.21 7.99 -9.00
CA ARG A 11 27.81 9.16 -9.68
C ARG A 11 26.86 10.35 -9.64
N VAL A 12 27.26 11.46 -9.02
CA VAL A 12 26.41 12.66 -8.91
C VAL A 12 26.24 13.30 -10.29
N GLY A 13 27.34 13.51 -11.01
CA GLY A 13 27.27 14.14 -12.34
C GLY A 13 26.46 13.35 -13.37
N GLY A 14 26.40 12.01 -13.25
CA GLY A 14 25.55 11.17 -14.08
C GLY A 14 24.06 11.39 -13.80
N LEU A 15 23.70 11.56 -12.52
CA LEU A 15 22.34 11.88 -12.11
C LEU A 15 21.95 13.31 -12.53
N LEU A 16 22.82 14.31 -12.31
CA LEU A 16 22.55 15.69 -12.75
C LEU A 16 22.30 15.75 -14.26
N ARG A 17 23.14 15.11 -15.10
CA ARG A 17 22.88 15.03 -16.55
C ARG A 17 21.54 14.38 -16.90
N TYR A 18 21.08 13.41 -16.11
CA TYR A 18 19.77 12.81 -16.31
C TYR A 18 18.64 13.78 -15.97
N LEU A 19 18.75 14.51 -14.85
CA LEU A 19 17.75 15.50 -14.43
C LEU A 19 17.64 16.67 -15.41
N TYR A 20 18.76 17.14 -15.95
CA TYR A 20 18.77 18.23 -16.93
C TYR A 20 18.61 17.80 -18.39
N GLY A 21 18.52 16.49 -18.65
CA GLY A 21 18.27 15.93 -19.98
C GLY A 21 16.78 15.68 -20.23
N PRO A 22 16.40 15.23 -21.44
CA PRO A 22 14.99 15.03 -21.84
C PRO A 22 14.24 13.95 -21.04
N GLY A 23 14.89 13.29 -20.08
CA GLY A 23 14.35 12.16 -19.34
C GLY A 23 14.31 10.86 -20.17
N LYS A 24 14.15 9.72 -19.49
CA LYS A 24 13.79 8.43 -20.13
C LYS A 24 12.41 7.92 -19.66
N GLN A 25 11.93 8.44 -18.54
CA GLN A 25 10.62 8.24 -17.93
C GLN A 25 10.32 9.54 -17.18
N GLU A 26 9.23 10.22 -17.54
CA GLU A 26 8.89 11.59 -17.11
C GLU A 26 9.79 12.64 -17.77
N GLU A 27 9.27 13.27 -18.83
CA GLU A 27 9.97 14.30 -19.58
C GLU A 27 10.26 15.50 -18.66
N HIS A 28 11.54 15.88 -18.60
CA HIS A 28 11.98 17.05 -17.86
C HIS A 28 11.98 18.25 -18.81
N VAL A 29 11.05 19.17 -18.60
CA VAL A 29 11.02 20.47 -19.29
C VAL A 29 11.44 21.55 -18.31
N ASP A 30 12.21 22.51 -18.82
CA ASP A 30 12.72 23.68 -18.08
C ASP A 30 13.40 23.33 -16.73
N PRO A 31 14.41 22.44 -16.73
CA PRO A 31 15.11 22.04 -15.53
C PRO A 31 15.95 23.19 -14.96
N ARG A 32 15.79 23.47 -13.67
CA ARG A 32 16.51 24.54 -12.94
C ARG A 32 16.59 24.27 -11.44
N LEU A 33 17.60 24.84 -10.78
CA LEU A 33 17.74 24.82 -9.33
C LEU A 33 16.71 25.72 -8.66
N VAL A 34 16.10 25.22 -7.58
CA VAL A 34 15.15 25.99 -6.74
C VAL A 34 15.53 26.02 -5.26
N ALA A 35 16.49 25.20 -4.85
CA ALA A 35 17.12 25.26 -3.53
C ALA A 35 18.44 24.46 -3.51
N ALA A 36 19.30 24.83 -2.57
CA ALA A 36 20.55 24.16 -2.25
C ALA A 36 20.78 24.17 -0.73
N TRP A 37 21.78 23.41 -0.28
CA TRP A 37 22.23 23.38 1.11
C TRP A 37 22.65 24.76 1.62
N ASP A 38 22.65 24.93 2.94
CA ASP A 38 23.02 26.20 3.54
C ASP A 38 24.53 26.44 3.38
N GLY A 39 24.93 27.67 3.08
CA GLY A 39 26.32 28.00 2.73
C GLY A 39 26.72 27.69 1.29
N ALA A 40 25.80 27.25 0.43
CA ALA A 40 26.09 26.96 -0.99
C ALA A 40 26.32 28.23 -1.86
N GLY A 41 25.97 29.41 -1.35
CA GLY A 41 25.97 30.67 -2.10
C GLY A 41 24.67 30.89 -2.89
N GLU A 42 24.72 31.81 -3.86
CA GLU A 42 23.58 32.12 -4.72
C GLU A 42 23.26 30.95 -5.67
N LEU A 43 21.98 30.64 -5.86
CA LEU A 43 21.56 29.53 -6.72
C LEU A 43 21.99 29.74 -8.18
N ALA A 44 22.02 30.98 -8.65
CA ALA A 44 22.48 31.33 -9.99
C ALA A 44 23.93 30.90 -10.25
N ASP A 45 24.79 30.98 -9.23
CA ASP A 45 26.17 30.55 -9.33
C ASP A 45 26.30 29.01 -9.34
N LEU A 46 25.32 28.30 -8.76
CA LEU A 46 25.31 26.84 -8.75
C LEU A 46 24.65 26.23 -9.99
N GLU A 47 23.81 27.00 -10.69
CA GLU A 47 23.10 26.56 -11.88
C GLU A 47 24.11 26.14 -12.96
N PRO A 48 24.00 24.92 -13.55
CA PRO A 48 24.90 24.49 -14.60
C PRO A 48 24.87 25.40 -15.83
N GLU A 49 25.95 26.13 -16.05
CA GLU A 49 26.11 27.07 -17.16
C GLU A 49 25.94 26.38 -18.52
N ILE A 50 25.35 27.09 -19.48
CA ILE A 50 25.27 26.64 -20.87
C ILE A 50 26.56 27.10 -21.57
N THR A 51 27.37 26.14 -21.99
CA THR A 51 28.60 26.39 -22.77
C THR A 51 28.26 26.97 -24.15
N ALA A 52 29.25 27.57 -24.82
CA ALA A 52 29.11 28.04 -26.20
C ALA A 52 28.60 26.95 -27.19
N SER A 53 28.77 25.67 -26.85
CA SER A 53 28.26 24.54 -27.65
C SER A 53 26.77 24.20 -27.40
N GLY A 54 26.08 24.97 -26.55
CA GLY A 54 24.69 24.71 -26.13
C GLY A 54 24.54 23.59 -25.10
N LYS A 55 25.64 22.97 -24.64
CA LYS A 55 25.63 21.93 -23.60
C LYS A 55 25.80 22.55 -22.22
N ARG A 56 25.06 22.03 -21.23
CA ARG A 56 25.25 22.40 -19.82
C ARG A 56 26.53 21.81 -19.24
N ASP A 57 27.29 22.62 -18.49
CA ASP A 57 28.48 22.20 -17.75
C ASP A 57 28.16 21.87 -16.29
N PHE A 58 28.23 20.59 -15.96
CA PHE A 58 27.94 20.09 -14.60
C PHE A 58 29.20 19.97 -13.73
N ARG A 59 30.40 20.28 -14.23
CA ARG A 59 31.66 19.98 -13.54
C ARG A 59 31.73 20.66 -12.18
N ARG A 60 31.42 21.96 -12.11
CA ARG A 60 31.45 22.74 -10.86
C ARG A 60 30.50 22.17 -9.81
N LEU A 61 29.21 22.07 -10.15
CA LEU A 61 28.20 21.56 -9.21
C LEU A 61 28.47 20.11 -8.78
N THR A 62 28.94 19.27 -9.70
CA THR A 62 29.34 17.89 -9.39
C THR A 62 30.52 17.89 -8.42
N ALA A 63 31.55 18.72 -8.66
CA ALA A 63 32.72 18.80 -7.82
C ALA A 63 32.38 19.24 -6.39
N LEU A 64 31.51 20.23 -6.23
CA LEU A 64 31.00 20.71 -4.95
C LEU A 64 30.22 19.61 -4.21
N LEU A 65 29.28 18.95 -4.87
CA LEU A 65 28.50 17.88 -4.23
C LEU A 65 29.38 16.67 -3.84
N GLU A 66 30.37 16.30 -4.67
CA GLU A 66 31.23 15.14 -4.41
C GLU A 66 32.43 15.43 -3.48
N GLU A 67 32.70 16.69 -3.15
CA GLU A 67 33.83 17.07 -2.29
C GLU A 67 33.78 16.38 -0.91
N PRO A 68 32.66 16.41 -0.16
CA PRO A 68 32.58 15.69 1.12
C PRO A 68 32.79 14.18 0.95
N VAL A 69 32.36 13.61 -0.18
CA VAL A 69 32.52 12.16 -0.45
C VAL A 69 33.99 11.80 -0.65
N ARG A 70 34.76 12.67 -1.35
CA ARG A 70 36.21 12.47 -1.55
C ARG A 70 37.01 12.61 -0.25
N ALA A 71 36.62 13.56 0.60
CA ALA A 71 37.26 13.80 1.91
C ALA A 71 36.76 12.86 3.02
N GLY A 72 35.70 12.09 2.76
CA GLY A 72 34.98 11.31 3.76
C GLY A 72 35.79 10.16 4.36
N LYS A 73 35.58 9.88 5.65
CA LYS A 73 36.27 8.80 6.37
C LYS A 73 35.85 7.40 5.91
N ARG A 74 34.55 7.23 5.61
CA ARG A 74 33.92 5.94 5.23
C ARG A 74 32.78 6.16 4.21
N PRO A 75 33.06 6.63 2.98
CA PRO A 75 32.02 6.87 1.99
C PRO A 75 31.33 5.57 1.55
N PRO A 76 29.99 5.54 1.36
CA PRO A 76 29.31 4.38 0.81
C PRO A 76 29.71 4.12 -0.65
N ALA A 77 29.68 2.85 -1.08
CA ALA A 77 29.90 2.49 -2.49
C ALA A 77 28.88 3.11 -3.45
N LYS A 78 27.68 3.46 -2.95
CA LYS A 78 26.63 4.18 -3.67
C LYS A 78 26.25 5.42 -2.87
N PRO A 79 27.05 6.50 -2.93
CA PRO A 79 26.92 7.63 -2.02
C PRO A 79 25.76 8.57 -2.40
N VAL A 80 25.15 8.41 -3.57
CA VAL A 80 24.14 9.36 -4.07
C VAL A 80 22.75 8.94 -3.63
N TRP A 81 22.12 9.77 -2.80
CA TRP A 81 20.69 9.72 -2.52
C TRP A 81 19.90 10.58 -3.50
N HIS A 82 18.72 10.09 -3.86
CA HIS A 82 17.83 10.75 -4.81
C HIS A 82 16.38 10.54 -4.37
N CYS A 83 15.63 11.62 -4.31
CA CYS A 83 14.19 11.60 -4.06
C CYS A 83 13.48 12.53 -5.02
N SER A 84 12.32 12.12 -5.54
CA SER A 84 11.43 13.04 -6.26
C SER A 84 10.23 13.39 -5.38
N MET A 85 9.80 14.65 -5.43
CA MET A 85 8.59 15.14 -4.76
C MET A 85 7.67 15.78 -5.80
N ARG A 86 6.40 15.36 -5.84
CA ARG A 86 5.42 15.76 -6.86
C ARG A 86 4.07 16.11 -6.23
N LEU A 87 3.38 17.09 -6.83
CA LEU A 87 1.98 17.35 -6.55
C LEU A 87 1.10 16.16 -6.92
N ALA A 88 0.23 15.81 -5.99
CA ALA A 88 -0.72 14.75 -6.24
C ALA A 88 -1.70 15.16 -7.35
N PRO A 89 -2.36 14.21 -8.05
CA PRO A 89 -3.36 14.55 -9.07
C PRO A 89 -4.38 15.58 -8.59
N GLU A 90 -4.79 15.47 -7.33
CA GLU A 90 -5.72 16.36 -6.64
C GLU A 90 -5.10 17.72 -6.31
N ASP A 91 -3.85 18.02 -6.62
CA ASP A 91 -3.23 19.32 -6.36
C ASP A 91 -2.54 19.88 -7.62
N ARG A 92 -2.69 19.23 -8.78
CA ARG A 92 -1.99 19.59 -10.03
C ARG A 92 -2.47 20.90 -10.67
N ASP A 93 -3.65 21.36 -10.29
CA ASP A 93 -4.20 22.67 -10.63
C ASP A 93 -3.52 23.81 -9.86
N ARG A 94 -2.76 23.52 -8.81
CA ARG A 94 -2.02 24.53 -8.05
C ARG A 94 -0.75 24.92 -8.80
N VAL A 95 -0.55 26.22 -8.96
CA VAL A 95 0.72 26.79 -9.43
C VAL A 95 1.57 27.18 -8.22
N LEU A 96 2.73 26.53 -8.06
CA LEU A 96 3.67 26.82 -6.99
C LEU A 96 4.91 27.52 -7.55
N THR A 97 5.40 28.53 -6.83
CA THR A 97 6.64 29.24 -7.19
C THR A 97 7.87 28.38 -6.90
N ASP A 98 9.00 28.72 -7.52
CA ASP A 98 10.29 28.07 -7.23
C ASP A 98 10.65 28.20 -5.75
N GLY A 99 10.44 29.38 -5.16
CA GLY A 99 10.67 29.60 -3.73
C GLY A 99 9.79 28.71 -2.85
N THR A 100 8.53 28.46 -3.24
CA THR A 100 7.65 27.53 -2.53
C THR A 100 8.15 26.09 -2.63
N TRP A 101 8.54 25.65 -3.84
CA TRP A 101 9.12 24.32 -4.04
C TRP A 101 10.40 24.10 -3.24
N GLY A 102 11.31 25.08 -3.27
CA GLY A 102 12.55 25.06 -2.50
C GLY A 102 12.31 24.96 -1.00
N ARG A 103 11.35 25.73 -0.47
CA ARG A 103 10.99 25.70 0.96
C ARG A 103 10.38 24.36 1.38
N MET A 104 9.42 23.85 0.61
CA MET A 104 8.83 22.52 0.85
C MET A 104 9.89 21.41 0.83
N ALA A 105 10.85 21.46 -0.10
CA ALA A 105 11.90 20.46 -0.20
C ALA A 105 12.89 20.52 0.98
N ARG A 106 13.28 21.73 1.41
CA ARG A 106 14.10 21.93 2.63
C ARG A 106 13.39 21.39 3.86
N GLU A 107 12.13 21.77 4.08
CA GLU A 107 11.32 21.29 5.20
C GLU A 107 11.19 19.75 5.21
N MET A 108 11.01 19.14 4.04
CA MET A 108 10.97 17.68 3.90
C MET A 108 12.31 17.04 4.27
N LEU A 109 13.43 17.61 3.80
CA LEU A 109 14.78 17.13 4.12
C LEU A 109 15.09 17.25 5.62
N THR A 110 14.72 18.36 6.26
CA THR A 110 14.91 18.57 7.70
C THR A 110 14.09 17.58 8.52
N ASP A 111 12.78 17.44 8.24
CA ASP A 111 11.91 16.44 8.88
C ASP A 111 12.42 15.00 8.66
N ALA A 112 13.01 14.73 7.50
CA ALA A 112 13.62 13.43 7.17
C ALA A 112 15.04 13.27 7.73
N GLY A 113 15.60 14.28 8.43
CA GLY A 113 16.96 14.35 8.99
C GLY A 113 18.07 14.09 7.97
N LEU A 114 17.91 14.72 6.81
CA LEU A 114 18.88 14.77 5.71
C LEU A 114 19.44 16.18 5.52
N ALA A 115 18.69 17.21 5.88
CA ALA A 115 19.18 18.57 6.08
C ALA A 115 19.21 18.90 7.58
N THR A 116 20.04 19.86 7.93
CA THR A 116 20.25 20.38 9.28
C THR A 116 20.17 21.90 9.25
N GLU A 117 20.21 22.54 10.42
CA GLU A 117 20.33 23.99 10.53
C GLU A 117 21.71 24.47 10.05
N ALA A 118 21.83 25.77 9.77
CA ALA A 118 23.00 26.38 9.12
C ALA A 118 24.32 26.27 9.92
N ASP A 119 24.27 26.02 11.23
CA ASP A 119 25.43 25.82 12.10
C ASP A 119 25.94 24.38 12.12
N ASP A 120 25.19 23.43 11.56
CA ASP A 120 25.59 22.04 11.39
C ASP A 120 26.13 21.82 9.96
N PRO A 121 27.36 21.29 9.81
CA PRO A 121 27.99 21.10 8.50
C PRO A 121 27.21 20.19 7.54
N GLY A 122 26.24 19.42 8.02
CA GLY A 122 25.15 18.87 7.21
C GLY A 122 25.56 17.95 6.07
N LEU A 123 24.59 17.56 5.24
CA LEU A 123 24.85 17.04 3.89
C LEU A 123 24.77 18.20 2.90
N ARG A 124 25.58 18.16 1.84
CA ARG A 124 25.30 18.98 0.66
C ARG A 124 24.12 18.37 -0.11
N TRP A 125 23.21 19.21 -0.59
CA TRP A 125 22.04 18.77 -1.36
C TRP A 125 21.52 19.85 -2.29
N VAL A 126 20.95 19.47 -3.43
CA VAL A 126 20.28 20.40 -4.35
C VAL A 126 18.89 19.92 -4.73
N VAL A 127 18.05 20.87 -5.12
CA VAL A 127 16.68 20.65 -5.58
C VAL A 127 16.56 21.18 -7.00
N VAL A 128 16.30 20.28 -7.94
CA VAL A 128 16.05 20.58 -9.35
C VAL A 128 14.54 20.50 -9.58
N ARG A 129 13.91 21.58 -10.03
CA ARG A 129 12.50 21.57 -10.45
C ARG A 129 12.42 21.18 -11.92
N HIS A 130 11.40 20.40 -12.26
CA HIS A 130 10.99 20.13 -13.63
C HIS A 130 9.51 20.41 -13.78
N ASN A 131 9.12 20.97 -14.92
CA ASN A 131 7.73 21.30 -15.20
C ASN A 131 7.12 22.12 -14.04
N ASP A 132 5.79 22.12 -13.93
CA ASP A 132 5.08 22.80 -12.83
C ASP A 132 4.76 21.91 -11.63
N ASP A 133 4.97 20.60 -11.76
CA ASP A 133 4.37 19.64 -10.84
C ASP A 133 5.36 18.86 -9.96
N HIS A 134 6.68 18.93 -10.20
CA HIS A 134 7.63 18.13 -9.42
C HIS A 134 9.06 18.69 -9.31
N VAL A 135 9.75 18.20 -8.28
CA VAL A 135 11.18 18.44 -8.03
C VAL A 135 11.92 17.13 -7.79
N HIS A 136 13.22 17.12 -8.08
CA HIS A 136 14.16 16.10 -7.69
C HIS A 136 15.19 16.65 -6.73
N ILE A 137 15.40 15.93 -5.65
CA ILE A 137 16.33 16.25 -4.58
C ILE A 137 17.51 15.28 -4.68
N VAL A 138 18.72 15.82 -4.73
CA VAL A 138 19.97 15.06 -4.82
C VAL A 138 20.82 15.39 -3.61
N ALA A 139 21.26 14.36 -2.88
CA ALA A 139 22.14 14.52 -1.73
C ALA A 139 23.20 13.40 -1.68
N PRO A 140 24.49 13.72 -1.77
CA PRO A 140 25.54 12.80 -1.37
C PRO A 140 25.46 12.51 0.13
N LEU A 141 25.68 11.25 0.52
CA LEU A 141 25.49 10.78 1.90
C LEU A 141 26.68 11.02 2.84
N VAL A 142 27.64 11.85 2.42
CA VAL A 142 28.78 12.22 3.26
C VAL A 142 28.64 13.68 3.61
N ARG A 143 28.75 13.96 4.91
CA ARG A 143 28.62 15.29 5.49
C ARG A 143 29.88 16.11 5.27
N GLU A 144 29.79 17.44 5.38
CA GLU A 144 30.97 18.30 5.22
C GLU A 144 32.03 18.07 6.32
N ASP A 145 31.64 17.51 7.47
CA ASP A 145 32.56 17.03 8.53
C ASP A 145 33.21 15.65 8.25
N GLY A 146 32.96 15.07 7.07
CA GLY A 146 33.48 13.79 6.62
C GLY A 146 32.79 12.54 7.20
N ARG A 147 31.75 12.70 8.05
CA ARG A 147 30.93 11.59 8.55
C ARG A 147 29.87 11.17 7.53
N THR A 148 29.52 9.88 7.52
CA THR A 148 28.49 9.34 6.63
C THR A 148 27.11 9.37 7.28
N ASN A 149 26.15 10.07 6.66
CA ASN A 149 24.74 9.88 6.96
C ASN A 149 24.21 8.69 6.15
N TRP A 150 24.03 7.55 6.79
CA TRP A 150 23.58 6.33 6.11
C TRP A 150 22.13 6.39 5.60
N ALA A 151 21.37 7.44 5.96
CA ALA A 151 19.97 7.63 5.57
C ALA A 151 19.15 6.33 5.77
N ARG A 152 19.37 5.67 6.91
CA ARG A 152 18.66 4.43 7.28
C ARG A 152 17.18 4.75 7.45
N ASN A 153 16.31 3.87 6.95
CA ASN A 153 14.85 4.03 6.98
C ASN A 153 14.39 5.36 6.34
N ASP A 154 15.09 5.82 5.31
CA ASP A 154 14.74 7.04 4.58
C ASP A 154 13.35 7.01 3.96
N TYR A 155 12.91 5.88 3.39
CA TYR A 155 11.59 5.78 2.77
C TYR A 155 10.44 6.17 3.73
N PRO A 156 10.25 5.53 4.90
CA PRO A 156 9.18 5.92 5.83
C PRO A 156 9.38 7.34 6.40
N ARG A 157 10.63 7.79 6.61
CA ARG A 157 10.91 9.16 7.08
C ARG A 157 10.49 10.20 6.04
N CYS A 158 10.80 9.99 4.78
CA CYS A 158 10.41 10.85 3.66
C CYS A 158 8.90 10.89 3.46
N VAL A 159 8.21 9.75 3.58
CA VAL A 159 6.73 9.71 3.53
C VAL A 159 6.13 10.55 4.66
N LYS A 160 6.62 10.38 5.90
CA LYS A 160 6.16 11.17 7.06
C LYS A 160 6.45 12.66 6.87
N ALA A 161 7.67 13.02 6.47
CA ALA A 161 8.08 14.40 6.21
C ALA A 161 7.21 15.07 5.12
N THR A 162 6.97 14.35 4.03
CA THR A 162 6.12 14.82 2.91
C THR A 162 4.67 15.00 3.34
N TYR A 163 4.15 14.14 4.22
CA TYR A 163 2.84 14.32 4.84
C TYR A 163 2.77 15.60 5.68
N ASN A 164 3.78 15.85 6.52
CA ASN A 164 3.84 17.06 7.33
C ASN A 164 3.89 18.33 6.47
N VAL A 165 4.69 18.32 5.39
CA VAL A 165 4.74 19.41 4.41
C VAL A 165 3.38 19.59 3.75
N ALA A 166 2.73 18.51 3.28
CA ALA A 166 1.40 18.62 2.68
C ALA A 166 0.37 19.28 3.60
N ARG A 167 0.41 18.97 4.91
CA ARG A 167 -0.45 19.61 5.91
C ARG A 167 -0.11 21.09 6.12
N ARG A 168 1.17 21.42 6.27
CA ARG A 168 1.63 22.82 6.46
C ARG A 168 1.19 23.74 5.32
N TYR A 169 1.19 23.23 4.09
CA TYR A 169 0.84 23.98 2.89
C TYR A 169 -0.64 23.79 2.45
N GLY A 170 -1.47 23.15 3.27
CA GLY A 170 -2.90 22.97 2.97
C GLY A 170 -3.19 22.22 1.66
N LEU A 171 -2.33 21.27 1.28
CA LEU A 171 -2.51 20.45 0.08
C LEU A 171 -3.64 19.44 0.29
N ARG A 172 -4.44 19.21 -0.76
CA ARG A 172 -5.64 18.34 -0.70
C ARG A 172 -5.27 16.90 -0.44
N ARG A 173 -4.21 16.39 -1.08
CA ARG A 173 -3.75 15.04 -0.80
C ARG A 173 -2.89 14.99 0.46
N GLN A 174 -3.52 14.55 1.55
CA GLN A 174 -2.89 14.20 2.81
C GLN A 174 -2.89 12.66 2.95
N VAL A 175 -1.77 12.02 2.66
CA VAL A 175 -1.62 10.56 2.89
C VAL A 175 -0.97 10.38 4.26
N PRO A 176 -1.67 9.84 5.27
CA PRO A 176 -1.09 9.57 6.57
C PRO A 176 0.22 8.77 6.44
N PRO A 177 1.17 8.92 7.37
CA PRO A 177 2.39 8.10 7.40
C PRO A 177 2.02 6.62 7.27
N ALA A 178 2.86 5.85 6.57
CA ALA A 178 2.55 4.46 6.18
C ALA A 178 2.08 3.59 7.37
N ASP A 179 0.76 3.55 7.57
CA ASP A 179 0.02 2.77 8.55
C ASP A 179 0.03 1.26 8.23
N ARG A 180 0.61 0.90 7.08
CA ARG A 180 0.75 -0.46 6.54
C ARG A 180 -0.60 -1.19 6.39
N THR A 181 -1.70 -0.44 6.22
CA THR A 181 -3.03 -1.00 5.94
C THR A 181 -3.20 -1.35 4.46
N ALA A 182 -2.49 -0.64 3.57
CA ALA A 182 -2.57 -0.86 2.13
C ALA A 182 -1.98 -2.21 1.69
N ASP A 183 -2.61 -2.83 0.69
CA ASP A 183 -2.06 -4.00 0.02
C ASP A 183 -0.73 -3.71 -0.67
N ARG A 184 0.07 -4.77 -0.82
CA ARG A 184 1.32 -4.70 -1.58
C ARG A 184 1.01 -4.45 -3.05
N ARG A 185 1.27 -3.22 -3.51
CA ARG A 185 1.13 -2.86 -4.93
C ARG A 185 1.95 -3.81 -5.82
N PRO A 186 1.42 -4.20 -6.99
CA PRO A 186 2.20 -4.91 -8.00
C PRO A 186 3.41 -4.09 -8.43
N HIS A 187 4.50 -4.78 -8.74
CA HIS A 187 5.70 -4.14 -9.28
C HIS A 187 5.43 -3.64 -10.71
N PRO A 188 6.08 -2.56 -11.19
CA PRO A 188 5.91 -2.06 -12.56
C PRO A 188 6.04 -3.13 -13.65
N VAL A 189 6.89 -4.14 -13.45
CA VAL A 189 7.05 -5.27 -14.38
C VAL A 189 5.81 -6.16 -14.45
N GLU A 190 5.10 -6.36 -13.33
CA GLU A 190 3.84 -7.11 -13.27
C GLU A 190 2.74 -6.35 -14.00
N VAL A 191 2.65 -5.03 -13.77
CA VAL A 191 1.69 -4.15 -14.46
C VAL A 191 1.95 -4.13 -15.97
N SER A 192 3.21 -3.99 -16.38
CA SER A 192 3.60 -3.96 -17.79
C SER A 192 3.33 -5.31 -18.47
N LYS A 193 3.56 -6.42 -17.75
CA LYS A 193 3.22 -7.75 -18.25
C LYS A 193 1.72 -7.92 -18.41
N ALA A 194 0.91 -7.56 -17.41
CA ALA A 194 -0.54 -7.65 -17.49
C ALA A 194 -1.09 -6.87 -18.69
N ARG A 195 -0.62 -5.64 -18.91
CA ARG A 195 -0.98 -4.83 -20.09
C ARG A 195 -0.63 -5.52 -21.40
N ARG A 196 0.59 -6.06 -21.53
CA ARG A 196 1.02 -6.78 -22.74
C ARG A 196 0.17 -8.00 -23.04
N MET A 197 -0.29 -8.69 -22.00
CA MET A 197 -1.12 -9.89 -22.11
C MET A 197 -2.62 -9.57 -22.22
N GLY A 198 -3.01 -8.30 -22.22
CA GLY A 198 -4.42 -7.88 -22.25
C GLY A 198 -5.20 -8.24 -20.98
N TRP A 199 -4.53 -8.49 -19.85
CA TRP A 199 -5.18 -8.83 -18.59
C TRP A 199 -5.74 -7.57 -17.92
N SER A 200 -6.96 -7.68 -17.37
CA SER A 200 -7.58 -6.60 -16.58
C SER A 200 -6.80 -6.30 -15.30
N ASP A 201 -6.08 -7.28 -14.76
CA ASP A 201 -5.32 -7.20 -13.52
C ASP A 201 -3.98 -7.91 -13.60
N THR A 202 -3.12 -7.59 -12.64
CA THR A 202 -1.93 -8.40 -12.42
C THR A 202 -2.31 -9.75 -11.77
N PRO A 203 -1.56 -10.83 -12.04
CA PRO A 203 -1.77 -12.11 -11.38
C PRO A 203 -1.78 -12.02 -9.84
N ARG A 204 -0.99 -11.09 -9.27
CA ARG A 204 -0.96 -10.84 -7.83
C ARG A 204 -2.30 -10.32 -7.32
N ASP A 205 -2.90 -9.35 -8.03
CA ASP A 205 -4.17 -8.77 -7.60
C ASP A 205 -5.30 -9.79 -7.74
N GLU A 206 -5.31 -10.58 -8.82
CA GLU A 206 -6.25 -11.68 -9.01
C GLU A 206 -6.14 -12.74 -7.92
N LEU A 207 -4.92 -13.20 -7.63
CA LEU A 207 -4.68 -14.16 -6.55
C LEU A 207 -5.08 -13.61 -5.20
N ARG A 208 -4.77 -12.34 -4.89
CA ARG A 208 -5.16 -11.71 -3.62
C ARG A 208 -6.67 -11.79 -3.42
N ARG A 209 -7.45 -11.53 -4.46
CA ARG A 209 -8.91 -11.56 -4.38
C ARG A 209 -9.45 -12.96 -4.18
N ARG A 210 -9.02 -13.92 -5.00
CA ARG A 210 -9.43 -15.33 -4.82
C ARG A 210 -9.07 -15.85 -3.43
N VAL A 211 -7.90 -15.48 -2.92
CA VAL A 211 -7.49 -15.81 -1.55
C VAL A 211 -8.37 -15.12 -0.51
N ARG A 212 -8.70 -13.82 -0.66
CA ARG A 212 -9.61 -13.12 0.26
C ARG A 212 -11.01 -13.75 0.26
N THR A 213 -11.56 -14.10 -0.91
CA THR A 213 -12.83 -14.80 -1.03
C THR A 213 -12.79 -16.17 -0.35
N ALA A 214 -11.73 -16.96 -0.57
CA ALA A 214 -11.56 -18.25 0.11
C ALA A 214 -11.45 -18.11 1.63
N VAL A 215 -10.71 -17.10 2.11
CA VAL A 215 -10.57 -16.79 3.53
C VAL A 215 -11.90 -16.35 4.17
N ALA A 216 -12.71 -15.55 3.47
CA ALA A 216 -14.04 -15.12 3.93
C ALA A 216 -15.03 -16.28 4.05
N ALA A 217 -14.87 -17.32 3.22
CA ALA A 217 -15.73 -18.50 3.18
C ALA A 217 -15.24 -19.68 4.04
N ALA A 218 -14.04 -19.61 4.61
CA ALA A 218 -13.43 -20.70 5.37
C ALA A 218 -13.48 -20.45 6.89
N GLY A 219 -13.77 -21.51 7.65
CA GLY A 219 -13.69 -21.57 9.10
C GLY A 219 -12.47 -22.32 9.63
N SER A 220 -11.68 -22.95 8.76
CA SER A 220 -10.48 -23.72 9.12
C SER A 220 -9.43 -23.70 8.01
N GLU A 221 -8.23 -24.21 8.31
CA GLU A 221 -7.17 -24.37 7.31
C GLU A 221 -7.56 -25.34 6.18
N LEU A 222 -8.21 -26.45 6.52
CA LEU A 222 -8.63 -27.44 5.52
C LEU A 222 -9.65 -26.84 4.56
N GLU A 223 -10.72 -26.23 5.10
CA GLU A 223 -11.72 -25.54 4.29
C GLU A 223 -11.08 -24.45 3.42
N PHE A 224 -10.11 -23.71 3.94
CA PHE A 224 -9.42 -22.69 3.17
C PHE A 224 -8.69 -23.27 1.95
N LEU A 225 -7.98 -24.39 2.11
CA LEU A 225 -7.28 -25.04 1.00
C LEU A 225 -8.28 -25.59 -0.04
N ASP A 226 -9.39 -26.17 0.41
CA ASP A 226 -10.45 -26.67 -0.48
C ASP A 226 -11.06 -25.53 -1.30
N ARG A 227 -11.40 -24.40 -0.65
CA ARG A 227 -11.94 -23.21 -1.35
C ARG A 227 -10.95 -22.59 -2.33
N LEU A 228 -9.64 -22.64 -2.05
CA LEU A 228 -8.62 -22.22 -3.01
C LEU A 228 -8.60 -23.14 -4.24
N ALA A 229 -8.71 -24.46 -4.04
CA ALA A 229 -8.74 -25.42 -5.14
C ALA A 229 -9.99 -25.21 -6.02
N GLU A 230 -11.16 -25.03 -5.40
CA GLU A 230 -12.41 -24.66 -6.10
C GLU A 230 -12.29 -23.35 -6.89
N ALA A 231 -11.53 -22.38 -6.37
CA ALA A 231 -11.25 -21.11 -7.06
C ALA A 231 -10.24 -21.25 -8.22
N GLY A 232 -9.80 -22.47 -8.54
CA GLY A 232 -8.90 -22.76 -9.66
C GLY A 232 -7.51 -22.15 -9.50
N VAL A 233 -7.03 -21.99 -8.27
CA VAL A 233 -5.65 -21.56 -8.02
C VAL A 233 -4.74 -22.76 -7.78
N LEU A 234 -3.49 -22.67 -8.24
CA LEU A 234 -2.47 -23.66 -7.88
C LEU A 234 -2.03 -23.41 -6.44
N ILE A 235 -1.90 -24.46 -5.64
CA ILE A 235 -1.56 -24.38 -4.22
C ILE A 235 -0.26 -25.13 -3.98
N ARG A 236 0.64 -24.52 -3.20
CA ARG A 236 1.83 -25.16 -2.64
C ARG A 236 1.86 -24.94 -1.14
N VAL A 237 1.86 -26.01 -0.38
CA VAL A 237 1.99 -25.98 1.06
C VAL A 237 3.48 -26.00 1.43
N ARG A 238 3.87 -25.16 2.39
CA ARG A 238 5.22 -25.15 2.96
C ARG A 238 5.19 -25.90 4.29
N ARG A 239 5.99 -26.95 4.41
CA ARG A 239 6.15 -27.75 5.63
C ARG A 239 7.38 -27.29 6.43
N SER A 240 7.37 -27.55 7.73
CA SER A 240 8.52 -27.31 8.60
C SER A 240 9.68 -28.21 8.19
N THR A 241 10.91 -27.70 8.32
CA THR A 241 12.13 -28.48 8.11
C THR A 241 12.48 -29.33 9.33
N VAL A 242 11.83 -29.09 10.47
CA VAL A 242 12.04 -29.81 11.74
C VAL A 242 10.94 -30.86 11.94
N ASN A 243 9.70 -30.52 11.61
CA ASN A 243 8.55 -31.42 11.71
C ASN A 243 7.83 -31.52 10.36
N ALA A 244 7.99 -32.63 9.64
CA ALA A 244 7.44 -32.78 8.29
C ALA A 244 5.90 -32.67 8.24
N ASP A 245 5.20 -33.02 9.32
CA ASP A 245 3.74 -32.96 9.39
C ASP A 245 3.22 -31.54 9.64
N GLU A 246 4.08 -30.64 10.13
CA GLU A 246 3.71 -29.27 10.44
C GLU A 246 3.72 -28.40 9.18
N VAL A 247 2.54 -27.89 8.81
CA VAL A 247 2.41 -26.85 7.80
C VAL A 247 2.76 -25.48 8.40
N THR A 248 3.75 -24.81 7.81
CA THR A 248 4.25 -23.48 8.25
C THR A 248 3.82 -22.34 7.34
N GLY A 249 3.27 -22.65 6.17
CA GLY A 249 2.75 -21.63 5.26
C GLY A 249 2.20 -22.19 3.96
N TYR A 250 1.81 -21.30 3.06
CA TYR A 250 1.33 -21.65 1.73
C TYR A 250 1.79 -20.61 0.70
N ALA A 251 1.77 -21.02 -0.57
CA ALA A 251 1.91 -20.17 -1.73
C ALA A 251 0.87 -20.54 -2.78
N VAL A 252 0.41 -19.55 -3.53
CA VAL A 252 -0.54 -19.71 -4.62
C VAL A 252 0.02 -19.18 -5.93
N ALA A 253 -0.44 -19.75 -7.04
CA ALA A 253 -0.14 -19.28 -8.39
C ALA A 253 -1.39 -19.36 -9.27
N LEU A 254 -1.49 -18.44 -10.23
CA LEU A 254 -2.59 -18.43 -11.20
C LEU A 254 -2.19 -19.31 -12.40
N PRO A 255 -2.99 -20.32 -12.78
CA PRO A 255 -2.75 -21.08 -14.00
C PRO A 255 -2.58 -20.16 -15.22
N GLY A 256 -1.62 -20.47 -16.09
CA GLY A 256 -1.32 -19.66 -17.29
C GLY A 256 -0.56 -18.35 -17.04
N ALA A 257 -0.35 -17.93 -15.79
CA ALA A 257 0.42 -16.73 -15.45
C ALA A 257 1.88 -17.04 -15.07
N GLY A 258 2.56 -17.82 -15.89
CA GLY A 258 3.93 -18.29 -15.64
C GLY A 258 5.04 -17.33 -16.08
N THR A 259 6.30 -17.65 -15.76
CA THR A 259 7.51 -17.00 -16.28
C THR A 259 7.71 -17.29 -17.78
N GLY A 260 8.77 -16.75 -18.39
CA GLY A 260 9.01 -16.90 -19.84
C GLY A 260 9.23 -18.35 -20.29
N ASP A 261 9.67 -19.21 -19.37
CA ASP A 261 9.82 -20.67 -19.49
C ASP A 261 8.55 -21.45 -19.09
N GLY A 262 7.42 -20.76 -18.88
CA GLY A 262 6.13 -21.37 -18.55
C GLY A 262 5.94 -21.78 -17.08
N GLN A 263 6.95 -21.59 -16.21
CA GLN A 263 6.84 -21.99 -14.80
C GLN A 263 5.87 -21.09 -14.01
N PRO A 264 5.00 -21.62 -13.13
CA PRO A 264 4.09 -20.80 -12.35
C PRO A 264 4.79 -19.77 -11.45
N VAL A 265 4.29 -18.53 -11.43
CA VAL A 265 4.77 -17.50 -10.52
C VAL A 265 4.07 -17.62 -9.16
N TRP A 266 4.82 -18.04 -8.15
CA TRP A 266 4.29 -18.29 -6.80
C TRP A 266 4.32 -17.05 -5.89
N PHE A 267 3.19 -16.80 -5.23
CA PHE A 267 3.04 -15.78 -4.20
C PHE A 267 2.68 -16.43 -2.86
N SER A 268 3.49 -16.20 -1.83
CA SER A 268 3.08 -16.55 -0.47
C SER A 268 2.00 -15.59 0.02
N GLY A 269 1.19 -16.02 0.99
CA GLY A 269 0.13 -15.17 1.56
C GLY A 269 0.61 -13.76 1.97
N GLY A 270 1.76 -13.68 2.67
CA GLY A 270 2.38 -12.40 3.04
C GLY A 270 2.90 -11.53 1.89
N ARG A 271 3.11 -12.10 0.69
CA ARG A 271 3.41 -11.33 -0.54
C ARG A 271 2.13 -10.80 -1.19
N LEU A 272 0.99 -11.46 -0.99
CA LEU A 272 -0.31 -10.97 -1.43
C LEU A 272 -0.77 -9.83 -0.52
N ALA A 273 -0.88 -10.09 0.78
CA ALA A 273 -1.18 -9.08 1.79
C ALA A 273 -0.64 -9.47 3.19
N PRO A 274 -0.28 -8.51 4.06
CA PRO A 274 0.36 -8.81 5.34
C PRO A 274 -0.48 -9.65 6.32
N ASP A 275 -1.81 -9.62 6.20
CA ASP A 275 -2.80 -10.35 6.98
C ASP A 275 -3.03 -11.79 6.50
N LEU A 276 -2.64 -12.11 5.27
CA LEU A 276 -2.90 -13.41 4.64
C LEU A 276 -1.84 -14.48 4.96
N THR A 277 -0.99 -14.28 5.97
CA THR A 277 -0.04 -15.33 6.39
C THR A 277 -0.77 -16.44 7.14
N LEU A 278 -0.34 -17.70 6.97
CA LEU A 278 -1.02 -18.84 7.61
C LEU A 278 -1.14 -18.70 9.14
N PRO A 279 -0.11 -18.25 9.89
CA PRO A 279 -0.25 -18.04 11.33
C PRO A 279 -1.32 -16.99 11.71
N LYS A 280 -1.53 -15.97 10.87
CA LYS A 280 -2.58 -14.98 11.09
C LYS A 280 -3.97 -15.53 10.77
N LEU A 281 -4.08 -16.32 9.70
CA LEU A 281 -5.32 -17.00 9.34
C LEU A 281 -5.75 -18.00 10.42
N ARG A 282 -4.83 -18.80 10.96
CA ARG A 282 -5.10 -19.69 12.10
C ARG A 282 -5.62 -18.93 13.33
N ARG A 283 -4.94 -17.84 13.72
CA ARG A 283 -5.43 -16.99 14.82
C ARG A 283 -6.81 -16.40 14.57
N ARG A 284 -7.13 -16.09 13.30
CA ARG A 284 -8.43 -15.57 12.88
C ARG A 284 -9.54 -16.63 12.97
N TRP A 285 -9.25 -17.86 12.59
CA TRP A 285 -10.21 -18.97 12.67
C TRP A 285 -10.42 -19.44 14.10
N GLY A 286 -9.39 -19.32 14.95
CA GLY A 286 -9.39 -19.90 16.29
C GLY A 286 -9.28 -21.43 16.22
N ASP A 287 -9.52 -22.09 17.35
CA ASP A 287 -9.64 -23.54 17.37
C ASP A 287 -11.01 -23.96 16.78
N PRO A 288 -11.10 -25.08 16.04
CA PRO A 288 -12.35 -25.54 15.48
C PRO A 288 -13.35 -25.84 16.61
N LEU A 289 -14.42 -25.06 16.71
CA LEU A 289 -15.57 -25.45 17.53
C LEU A 289 -16.48 -26.38 16.72
N PRO A 290 -17.18 -27.32 17.37
CA PRO A 290 -18.10 -28.23 16.69
C PRO A 290 -19.13 -27.46 15.86
N ALA A 291 -19.34 -27.89 14.62
CA ALA A 291 -20.28 -27.26 13.71
C ALA A 291 -21.71 -27.23 14.30
N ALA A 292 -22.23 -26.03 14.58
CA ALA A 292 -23.66 -25.87 14.81
C ALA A 292 -24.38 -26.09 13.46
N GLY A 293 -25.35 -27.01 13.47
CA GLY A 293 -26.05 -27.49 12.28
C GLY A 293 -26.64 -26.36 11.43
N LEU A 294 -26.44 -26.46 10.12
CA LEU A 294 -27.06 -25.57 9.14
C LEU A 294 -28.58 -25.82 9.06
N PRO A 295 -29.42 -24.79 8.94
CA PRO A 295 -30.86 -24.97 8.79
C PRO A 295 -31.21 -25.68 7.48
N SER A 296 -31.99 -26.77 7.55
CA SER A 296 -32.55 -27.46 6.38
C SER A 296 -33.90 -26.83 5.99
N GLY A 297 -33.85 -25.69 5.32
CA GLY A 297 -34.97 -25.07 4.60
C GLY A 297 -34.75 -25.11 3.08
N GLY A 298 -35.80 -24.85 2.28
CA GLY A 298 -35.66 -24.71 0.83
C GLY A 298 -34.57 -23.70 0.45
N ARG A 299 -33.71 -24.03 -0.53
CA ARG A 299 -32.48 -23.27 -0.83
C ARG A 299 -32.68 -21.76 -1.07
N VAL A 300 -33.84 -21.34 -1.58
CA VAL A 300 -34.14 -19.91 -1.83
C VAL A 300 -34.56 -19.20 -0.54
N THR A 301 -35.51 -19.75 0.23
CA THR A 301 -35.92 -19.14 1.50
C THR A 301 -34.78 -19.12 2.53
N ALA A 302 -33.95 -20.17 2.53
CA ALA A 302 -32.73 -20.24 3.34
C ALA A 302 -31.70 -19.16 2.96
N ARG A 303 -31.56 -18.81 1.67
CA ARG A 303 -30.66 -17.75 1.20
C ARG A 303 -31.14 -16.36 1.62
N ALA A 304 -32.41 -16.04 1.35
CA ALA A 304 -32.98 -14.75 1.75
C ALA A 304 -32.92 -14.57 3.27
N GLN A 305 -33.14 -15.64 4.04
CA GLN A 305 -32.99 -15.60 5.50
C GLN A 305 -31.53 -15.40 5.94
N ALA A 306 -30.58 -16.14 5.36
CA ALA A 306 -29.15 -15.95 5.63
C ALA A 306 -28.69 -14.51 5.41
N LEU A 307 -29.18 -13.85 4.36
CA LEU A 307 -28.88 -12.45 4.07
C LEU A 307 -29.50 -11.50 5.10
N ARG A 308 -30.74 -11.77 5.55
CA ARG A 308 -31.40 -10.99 6.61
C ARG A 308 -30.70 -11.14 7.96
N ASP A 309 -30.29 -12.35 8.31
CA ASP A 309 -29.55 -12.62 9.55
C ASP A 309 -28.19 -11.91 9.52
N ALA A 310 -27.48 -11.99 8.38
CA ALA A 310 -26.24 -11.25 8.17
C ALA A 310 -26.44 -9.74 8.30
N ALA A 311 -27.56 -9.18 7.81
CA ALA A 311 -27.90 -7.77 7.95
C ALA A 311 -28.08 -7.40 9.43
N GLY A 312 -28.84 -8.19 10.19
CA GLY A 312 -29.04 -7.98 11.63
C GLY A 312 -27.74 -8.04 12.44
N VAL A 313 -26.87 -9.03 12.18
CA VAL A 313 -25.56 -9.13 12.84
C VAL A 313 -24.65 -7.94 12.47
N THR A 314 -24.68 -7.50 11.22
CA THR A 314 -23.93 -6.33 10.74
C THR A 314 -24.41 -5.04 11.43
N GLN A 315 -25.71 -4.86 11.56
CA GLN A 315 -26.30 -3.74 12.29
C GLN A 315 -25.86 -3.72 13.76
N ALA A 316 -25.92 -4.87 14.43
CA ALA A 316 -25.47 -5.01 15.82
C ALA A 316 -23.97 -4.70 15.97
N ALA A 317 -23.14 -5.19 15.03
CA ALA A 317 -21.70 -4.90 15.01
C ALA A 317 -21.40 -3.40 14.82
N ALA A 318 -22.15 -2.70 13.98
CA ALA A 318 -22.01 -1.24 13.85
C ALA A 318 -22.27 -0.52 15.17
N GLY A 319 -23.30 -0.93 15.93
CA GLY A 319 -23.59 -0.41 17.27
C GLY A 319 -22.50 -0.73 18.28
N GLU A 320 -21.92 -1.93 18.22
CA GLU A 320 -20.81 -2.35 19.07
C GLU A 320 -19.54 -1.55 18.81
N ILE A 321 -19.14 -1.38 17.55
CA ILE A 321 -17.98 -0.56 17.16
C ILE A 321 -18.11 0.86 17.71
N ARG A 322 -19.28 1.50 17.58
CA ARG A 322 -19.49 2.86 18.11
C ARG A 322 -19.30 2.96 19.62
N ARG A 323 -19.67 1.91 20.37
CA ARG A 323 -19.52 1.87 21.83
C ARG A 323 -18.09 1.54 22.26
N SER A 324 -17.47 0.54 21.65
CA SER A 324 -16.17 0.02 22.08
C SER A 324 -14.97 0.73 21.46
N ALA A 325 -15.12 1.51 20.39
CA ALA A 325 -13.97 2.09 19.68
C ALA A 325 -13.00 2.90 20.56
N ARG A 326 -13.48 3.52 21.65
CA ARG A 326 -12.63 4.25 22.62
C ARG A 326 -12.15 3.40 23.78
N GLU A 327 -13.03 2.55 24.32
CA GLU A 327 -12.79 1.80 25.57
C GLU A 327 -12.06 0.48 25.31
N ASP A 328 -12.43 -0.21 24.22
CA ASP A 328 -11.81 -1.44 23.74
C ASP A 328 -11.68 -1.43 22.20
N PRO A 329 -10.67 -0.70 21.68
CA PRO A 329 -10.43 -0.62 20.24
C PRO A 329 -10.16 -1.99 19.61
N ALA A 330 -9.63 -2.95 20.37
CA ALA A 330 -9.33 -4.28 19.85
C ALA A 330 -10.60 -5.06 19.50
N THR A 331 -11.64 -4.96 20.33
CA THR A 331 -12.96 -5.55 20.05
C THR A 331 -13.63 -4.91 18.84
N ALA A 332 -13.64 -3.57 18.76
CA ALA A 332 -14.17 -2.85 17.60
C ALA A 332 -13.43 -3.23 16.31
N GLN A 333 -12.11 -3.34 16.38
CA GLN A 333 -11.24 -3.74 15.28
C GLN A 333 -11.49 -5.19 14.82
N ALA A 334 -11.76 -6.12 15.74
CA ALA A 334 -12.12 -7.50 15.42
C ALA A 334 -13.46 -7.59 14.67
N ALA A 335 -14.46 -6.83 15.10
CA ALA A 335 -15.76 -6.74 14.44
C ALA A 335 -15.65 -6.11 13.04
N ALA A 336 -14.91 -4.99 12.91
CA ALA A 336 -14.66 -4.34 11.63
C ALA A 336 -14.02 -5.30 10.60
N THR A 337 -12.98 -6.03 11.02
CA THR A 337 -12.29 -6.98 10.15
C THR A 337 -13.21 -8.13 9.73
N ALA A 338 -14.07 -8.62 10.62
CA ALA A 338 -15.03 -9.68 10.30
C ALA A 338 -16.17 -9.22 9.38
N ALA A 339 -16.59 -7.96 9.49
CA ALA A 339 -17.58 -7.37 8.59
C ALA A 339 -17.07 -7.27 7.14
N ALA A 340 -15.75 -7.09 6.95
CA ALA A 340 -15.15 -7.10 5.62
C ALA A 340 -15.31 -8.46 4.92
N ASP A 341 -15.32 -9.56 5.69
CA ASP A 341 -15.56 -10.90 5.16
C ASP A 341 -17.00 -11.04 4.64
N VAL A 342 -17.98 -10.54 5.40
CA VAL A 342 -19.40 -10.56 5.01
C VAL A 342 -19.60 -9.83 3.69
N LEU A 343 -19.03 -8.63 3.55
CA LEU A 343 -19.12 -7.86 2.30
C LEU A 343 -18.38 -8.52 1.14
N THR A 344 -17.24 -9.18 1.41
CA THR A 344 -16.51 -9.97 0.40
C THR A 344 -17.36 -11.14 -0.11
N SER A 345 -18.00 -11.88 0.80
CA SER A 345 -18.88 -13.00 0.45
C SER A 345 -20.14 -12.54 -0.28
N LEU A 346 -20.73 -11.41 0.12
CA LEU A 346 -21.87 -10.79 -0.57
C LEU A 346 -21.50 -10.35 -1.99
N ALA A 347 -20.36 -9.69 -2.17
CA ALA A 347 -19.88 -9.27 -3.48
C ALA A 347 -19.73 -10.47 -4.42
N TYR A 348 -19.16 -11.57 -3.92
CA TYR A 348 -19.04 -12.81 -4.69
C TYR A 348 -20.40 -13.46 -4.98
N ALA A 349 -21.31 -13.50 -4.01
CA ALA A 349 -22.66 -14.04 -4.20
C ALA A 349 -23.47 -13.27 -5.26
N ARG A 350 -23.29 -11.94 -5.36
CA ARG A 350 -24.00 -11.10 -6.33
C ARG A 350 -23.31 -11.06 -7.70
N GLU A 351 -22.02 -10.79 -7.71
CA GLU A 351 -21.27 -10.46 -8.94
C GLU A 351 -20.43 -11.64 -9.43
N GLY A 352 -20.06 -12.56 -8.54
CA GLY A 352 -19.16 -13.68 -8.82
C GLY A 352 -17.83 -13.18 -9.35
N SER A 353 -17.28 -13.87 -10.34
CA SER A 353 -15.96 -13.53 -10.89
C SER A 353 -15.93 -12.24 -11.72
N LEU A 354 -17.08 -11.61 -12.01
CA LEU A 354 -17.20 -10.51 -12.98
C LEU A 354 -16.83 -9.11 -12.45
N ARG A 355 -16.30 -8.99 -11.22
CA ARG A 355 -15.70 -7.74 -10.69
C ARG A 355 -16.60 -6.50 -10.86
N GLY A 356 -17.66 -6.40 -10.07
CA GLY A 356 -18.57 -5.26 -10.12
C GLY A 356 -18.33 -4.22 -9.01
N PRO A 357 -19.27 -3.27 -8.85
CA PRO A 357 -19.23 -2.26 -7.80
C PRO A 357 -19.10 -2.81 -6.37
N LEU A 358 -19.72 -3.95 -6.04
CA LEU A 358 -19.65 -4.55 -4.70
C LEU A 358 -18.26 -5.11 -4.41
N HIS A 359 -17.57 -5.71 -5.39
CA HIS A 359 -16.16 -6.09 -5.21
C HIS A 359 -15.28 -4.88 -4.89
N ARG A 360 -15.49 -3.74 -5.59
CA ARG A 360 -14.75 -2.51 -5.30
C ARG A 360 -15.07 -1.98 -3.90
N ALA A 361 -16.34 -2.02 -3.49
CA ALA A 361 -16.75 -1.64 -2.14
C ALA A 361 -16.09 -2.54 -1.09
N ALA A 362 -16.07 -3.86 -1.31
CA ALA A 362 -15.41 -4.82 -0.43
C ALA A 362 -13.91 -4.55 -0.29
N GLU A 363 -13.21 -4.26 -1.39
CA GLU A 363 -11.77 -3.95 -1.35
C GLU A 363 -11.46 -2.64 -0.59
N VAL A 364 -12.28 -1.60 -0.76
CA VAL A 364 -12.14 -0.33 -0.04
C VAL A 364 -12.47 -0.51 1.44
N PHE A 365 -13.56 -1.21 1.73
CA PHE A 365 -13.99 -1.51 3.10
C PHE A 365 -12.96 -2.37 3.83
N ASP A 366 -12.49 -3.46 3.23
CA ASP A 366 -11.46 -4.34 3.81
C ASP A 366 -10.20 -3.55 4.16
N ARG A 367 -9.75 -2.66 3.27
CA ARG A 367 -8.63 -1.77 3.58
C ARG A 367 -8.93 -0.82 4.75
N ALA A 368 -10.14 -0.25 4.80
CA ALA A 368 -10.54 0.68 5.85
C ALA A 368 -10.68 0.00 7.21
N ALA A 369 -11.09 -1.27 7.22
CA ALA A 369 -11.30 -2.10 8.39
C ALA A 369 -10.02 -2.76 8.91
N ARG A 370 -8.85 -2.63 8.27
CA ARG A 370 -7.59 -3.22 8.76
C ARG A 370 -6.97 -2.39 9.87
N ASP A 371 -6.49 -3.07 10.91
CA ASP A 371 -5.70 -2.44 11.97
C ASP A 371 -4.36 -1.92 11.45
N MET A 372 -3.88 -0.84 12.05
CA MET A 372 -2.59 -0.27 11.77
C MET A 372 -1.47 -1.29 12.03
N TYR A 373 -0.43 -1.23 11.21
CA TYR A 373 0.73 -2.11 11.25
C TYR A 373 0.41 -3.60 11.00
N ALA A 374 -0.75 -3.88 10.40
CA ALA A 374 -1.23 -5.23 10.08
C ALA A 374 -1.30 -6.14 11.31
N ARG A 375 -1.68 -5.59 12.45
CA ARG A 375 -2.04 -6.37 13.64
C ARG A 375 -3.30 -7.19 13.34
N THR A 376 -3.46 -8.30 14.04
CA THR A 376 -4.64 -9.16 13.94
C THR A 376 -5.24 -9.21 15.33
N ALA A 377 -6.42 -8.61 15.49
CA ALA A 377 -7.16 -8.68 16.74
C ALA A 377 -7.57 -10.14 17.04
N HIS A 378 -7.69 -10.46 18.33
CA HIS A 378 -8.21 -11.75 18.76
C HIS A 378 -9.69 -11.89 18.39
N THR A 379 -10.16 -13.14 18.28
CA THR A 379 -11.56 -13.44 18.03
C THR A 379 -12.43 -13.02 19.21
N THR A 380 -13.41 -12.16 18.94
CA THR A 380 -14.52 -11.84 19.84
C THR A 380 -15.79 -12.58 19.41
N SER A 381 -16.79 -12.67 20.30
CA SER A 381 -18.10 -13.26 19.98
C SER A 381 -18.73 -12.61 18.74
N ARG A 382 -18.74 -11.27 18.64
CA ARG A 382 -19.27 -10.58 17.45
C ARG A 382 -18.49 -10.87 16.18
N SER A 383 -17.16 -10.89 16.26
CA SER A 383 -16.33 -11.21 15.10
C SER A 383 -16.55 -12.65 14.62
N TYR A 384 -16.83 -13.57 15.55
CA TYR A 384 -17.16 -14.96 15.24
C TYR A 384 -18.51 -15.06 14.52
N GLU A 385 -19.56 -14.41 15.04
CA GLU A 385 -20.89 -14.37 14.42
C GLU A 385 -20.84 -13.80 13.00
N LEU A 386 -20.15 -12.67 12.79
CA LEU A 386 -19.98 -12.07 11.47
C LEU A 386 -19.28 -13.04 10.50
N ARG A 387 -18.23 -13.74 10.94
CA ARG A 387 -17.57 -14.75 10.10
C ARG A 387 -18.49 -15.94 9.82
N ALA A 388 -19.31 -16.36 10.77
CA ALA A 388 -20.31 -17.40 10.54
C ALA A 388 -21.32 -16.97 9.47
N MET A 389 -21.81 -15.72 9.54
CA MET A 389 -22.69 -15.14 8.53
C MET A 389 -22.01 -15.03 7.16
N SER A 390 -20.73 -14.64 7.10
CA SER A 390 -19.94 -14.65 5.86
C SER A 390 -19.90 -16.04 5.22
N ARG A 391 -19.60 -17.09 6.01
CA ARG A 391 -19.59 -18.47 5.52
C ARG A 391 -20.96 -18.92 5.04
N LEU A 392 -22.02 -18.58 5.77
CA LEU A 392 -23.40 -18.87 5.40
C LEU A 392 -23.76 -18.23 4.05
N VAL A 393 -23.49 -16.93 3.88
CA VAL A 393 -23.70 -16.20 2.62
C VAL A 393 -22.92 -16.85 1.47
N ALA A 394 -21.66 -17.21 1.69
CA ALA A 394 -20.85 -17.89 0.67
C ALA A 394 -21.40 -19.28 0.30
N LEU A 395 -21.91 -20.03 1.28
CA LEU A 395 -22.48 -21.36 1.08
C LEU A 395 -23.80 -21.32 0.28
N MET A 396 -24.62 -20.29 0.48
CA MET A 396 -25.92 -20.15 -0.22
C MET A 396 -25.79 -19.80 -1.70
N GLY A 397 -24.58 -19.44 -2.16
CA GLY A 397 -24.25 -19.27 -3.56
C GLY A 397 -24.85 -18.01 -4.21
N ARG A 398 -25.11 -18.08 -5.51
CA ARG A 398 -25.51 -16.92 -6.32
C ARG A 398 -26.89 -16.39 -5.94
N ILE A 399 -26.99 -15.06 -5.83
CA ILE A 399 -28.26 -14.34 -5.70
C ILE A 399 -28.99 -14.40 -7.04
N ALA A 400 -30.23 -14.88 -7.05
CA ALA A 400 -31.00 -15.08 -8.28
C ALA A 400 -32.46 -14.61 -8.22
N GLY A 401 -33.05 -14.46 -7.02
CA GLY A 401 -34.46 -14.03 -6.86
C GLY A 401 -34.64 -12.60 -6.35
N ASP A 402 -35.90 -12.12 -6.41
CA ASP A 402 -36.29 -10.81 -5.89
C ASP A 402 -36.16 -10.72 -4.38
N GLU A 403 -36.61 -11.75 -3.65
CA GLU A 403 -36.45 -11.82 -2.18
C GLU A 403 -34.98 -11.79 -1.75
N ASP A 404 -34.11 -12.52 -2.47
CA ASP A 404 -32.66 -12.48 -2.24
C ASP A 404 -32.10 -11.08 -2.48
N SER A 405 -32.60 -10.40 -3.52
CA SER A 405 -32.14 -9.06 -3.91
C SER A 405 -32.55 -8.02 -2.87
N VAL A 406 -33.77 -8.09 -2.33
CA VAL A 406 -34.24 -7.24 -1.23
C VAL A 406 -33.42 -7.48 0.04
N ALA A 407 -33.19 -8.74 0.41
CA ALA A 407 -32.39 -9.09 1.58
C ALA A 407 -30.92 -8.66 1.42
N ALA A 408 -30.34 -8.82 0.24
CA ALA A 408 -29.00 -8.34 -0.08
C ALA A 408 -28.91 -6.82 0.01
N MET A 409 -29.93 -6.08 -0.44
CA MET A 409 -29.97 -4.63 -0.33
C MET A 409 -30.00 -4.17 1.12
N ALA A 410 -30.76 -4.85 1.99
CA ALA A 410 -30.74 -4.59 3.44
C ALA A 410 -29.33 -4.77 4.02
N LEU A 411 -28.64 -5.87 3.68
CA LEU A 411 -27.26 -6.10 4.10
C LEU A 411 -26.30 -5.03 3.57
N VAL A 412 -26.46 -4.54 2.33
CA VAL A 412 -25.64 -3.43 1.80
C VAL A 412 -25.86 -2.15 2.62
N LEU A 413 -27.09 -1.83 2.99
CA LEU A 413 -27.41 -0.66 3.82
C LEU A 413 -26.77 -0.78 5.22
N ASP A 414 -26.81 -1.95 5.83
CA ASP A 414 -26.15 -2.17 7.13
C ASP A 414 -24.62 -2.14 7.04
N MET A 415 -24.04 -2.64 5.94
CA MET A 415 -22.60 -2.49 5.69
C MET A 415 -22.20 -1.02 5.54
N ALA A 416 -23.05 -0.17 4.93
CA ALA A 416 -22.81 1.26 4.85
C ALA A 416 -22.82 1.92 6.25
N ARG A 417 -23.81 1.58 7.10
CA ARG A 417 -23.86 2.07 8.49
C ARG A 417 -22.64 1.63 9.31
N LEU A 418 -22.14 0.43 9.06
CA LEU A 418 -20.93 -0.08 9.70
C LEU A 418 -19.69 0.65 9.18
N ALA A 419 -19.64 0.98 7.89
CA ALA A 419 -18.56 1.80 7.33
C ALA A 419 -18.48 3.18 8.00
N ASP A 420 -19.60 3.83 8.27
CA ASP A 420 -19.64 5.08 9.06
C ASP A 420 -19.12 4.87 10.48
N ALA A 421 -19.41 3.70 11.09
CA ALA A 421 -18.90 3.37 12.42
C ALA A 421 -17.37 3.20 12.46
N LEU A 422 -16.72 2.89 11.33
CA LEU A 422 -15.25 2.78 11.26
C LEU A 422 -14.55 4.14 11.48
N GLU A 423 -15.25 5.26 11.31
CA GLU A 423 -14.66 6.58 11.60
C GLU A 423 -14.30 6.72 13.08
N TYR A 424 -15.02 6.06 13.99
CA TYR A 424 -14.73 6.09 15.43
C TYR A 424 -13.44 5.35 15.81
N LEU A 425 -12.89 4.52 14.92
CA LEU A 425 -11.61 3.81 15.12
C LEU A 425 -10.38 4.67 14.75
N ARG A 426 -10.58 5.85 14.17
CA ARG A 426 -9.52 6.75 13.68
C ARG A 426 -9.49 8.02 14.50
#